data_AF-A0A0M3JHD0-F1
#
_entry.id   AF-A0A0M3JHD0-F1
#
_cell.length_a   1.000
_cell.length_b   1.000
_cell.length_c   1.000
_cell.angle_alpha   90.00
_cell.angle_beta   90.00
_cell.angle_gamma   90.00
#
_symmetry.space_group_name_H-M   'P 1'
#
loop_
_entity.id
_entity.type
_entity.pdbx_description
1 polymer ?
#
loop_
_entity_poly.entity_id
_entity_poly.type
_entity_poly.pdbx_seq_one_letter_code
_entity_poly.pdbx_strand_id
1 'polypeptide(L)'
;LLDYIPAVGDIDAFIKIPRPDEVEDNLGLTVLDEPSAKQSDPTILGMQLRNDAKDVITSDAPVKKLDRADKNTREIEQWVTNIK
;
A
#
# COMPACT_ATOMS: atom_id res chain seq x y z
N LEU A 1 34.00 -18.19 -11.16
CA LEU A 1 32.90 -17.24 -10.92
C LEU A 1 32.41 -17.48 -9.52
N LEU A 2 32.36 -16.44 -8.68
CA LEU A 2 31.78 -16.57 -7.35
C LEU A 2 30.27 -16.42 -7.51
N ASP A 3 29.51 -17.47 -7.22
CA ASP A 3 28.05 -17.41 -7.19
C ASP A 3 27.63 -16.54 -5.99
N TYR A 4 26.89 -15.47 -6.25
CA TYR A 4 26.38 -14.61 -5.21
C TYR A 4 25.33 -15.37 -4.39
N ILE A 5 25.54 -15.42 -3.07
CA ILE A 5 24.55 -15.96 -2.13
C ILE A 5 23.59 -14.81 -1.79
N PRO A 6 22.27 -14.98 -1.89
CA PRO A 6 21.34 -13.94 -1.49
C PRO A 6 21.52 -13.64 -0.01
N ALA A 7 21.68 -12.37 0.34
CA ALA A 7 21.58 -11.92 1.72
C ALA A 7 20.11 -12.03 2.14
N VAL A 8 19.73 -13.21 2.62
CA VAL A 8 18.45 -13.41 3.28
C VAL A 8 18.54 -12.66 4.60
N GLY A 9 17.85 -11.52 4.69
CA GLY A 9 17.78 -10.75 5.93
C GLY A 9 17.16 -11.56 7.06
N ASP A 10 17.43 -11.17 8.30
CA ASP A 10 16.82 -11.79 9.47
C ASP A 10 15.29 -11.63 9.46
N ILE A 11 14.60 -12.60 10.04
CA ILE A 11 13.14 -12.56 10.21
C ILE A 11 12.81 -11.37 11.11
N ASP A 12 12.01 -10.43 10.60
CA ASP A 12 11.47 -9.34 11.43
C ASP A 12 10.65 -9.94 12.57
N ALA A 13 11.04 -9.64 13.81
CA ALA A 13 10.37 -10.12 15.00
C ALA A 13 9.01 -9.43 15.25
N PHE A 14 8.58 -8.52 14.37
CA PHE A 14 7.37 -7.71 14.52
C PHE A 14 7.35 -6.89 15.82
N ILE A 15 8.53 -6.54 16.35
CA ILE A 15 8.64 -5.71 17.54
C ILE A 15 8.45 -4.24 17.12
N LYS A 16 7.21 -3.75 17.21
CA LYS A 16 6.88 -2.34 16.94
C LYS A 16 6.95 -1.53 18.23
N ILE A 17 7.65 -0.40 18.18
CA ILE A 17 7.66 0.57 19.28
C ILE A 17 6.30 1.25 19.29
N PRO A 18 5.53 1.20 20.41
CA PRO A 18 4.23 1.84 20.46
C PRO A 18 4.38 3.35 20.35
N ARG A 19 3.36 4.01 19.81
CA ARG A 19 3.36 5.46 19.72
C ARG A 19 3.46 6.09 21.11
N PRO A 20 4.17 7.22 21.26
CA PRO A 20 4.29 7.91 22.54
C PRO A 20 2.96 8.44 23.11
N ASP A 21 1.92 8.50 22.31
CA ASP A 21 0.59 9.00 22.65
C ASP A 21 -0.44 7.90 22.93
N GLU A 22 0.00 6.65 23.09
CA GLU A 22 -0.83 5.47 23.42
C GLU A 22 -1.94 5.14 22.39
N VAL A 23 -1.92 5.78 21.23
CA VAL A 23 -2.80 5.42 20.12
C VAL A 23 -2.28 4.12 19.48
N GLU A 24 -3.16 3.14 19.28
CA GLU A 24 -2.81 1.90 18.61
C GLU A 24 -2.21 2.17 17.22
N ASP A 25 -1.05 1.56 16.95
CA ASP A 25 -0.39 1.57 15.65
C ASP A 25 -0.50 0.18 15.04
N ASN A 26 -1.33 0.06 14.00
CA ASN A 26 -1.64 -1.20 13.33
C ASN A 26 -0.72 -1.45 12.11
N LEU A 27 0.42 -0.76 12.01
CA LEU A 27 1.40 -0.94 10.94
C LEU A 27 1.95 -2.38 10.92
N GLY A 28 1.87 -3.03 9.76
CA GLY A 28 2.26 -4.43 9.58
C GLY A 28 1.17 -5.46 9.96
N LEU A 29 0.09 -5.03 10.62
CA LEU A 29 -1.08 -5.88 10.92
C LEU A 29 -2.26 -5.58 10.00
N THR A 30 -2.55 -4.29 9.77
CA THR A 30 -3.65 -3.85 8.89
C THR A 30 -3.15 -3.06 7.68
N VAL A 31 -1.94 -2.52 7.73
CA VAL A 31 -1.34 -1.70 6.67
C VAL A 31 0.01 -2.30 6.29
N LEU A 32 0.23 -2.50 4.99
CA LEU A 32 1.50 -2.99 4.46
C LEU A 32 2.58 -1.90 4.56
N ASP A 33 3.74 -2.26 5.09
CA ASP A 33 4.90 -1.38 5.14
C ASP A 33 5.62 -1.44 3.78
N GLU A 34 5.43 -0.40 2.96
CA GLU A 34 6.07 -0.26 1.66
C GLU A 34 7.36 0.54 1.82
N PRO A 35 8.42 0.29 1.01
CA PRO A 35 9.67 1.06 1.03
C PRO A 35 9.48 2.45 0.40
N SER A 36 8.55 3.24 0.93
CA SER A 36 8.21 4.58 0.47
C SER A 36 7.68 5.43 1.63
N ALA A 37 8.21 6.63 1.78
CA ALA A 37 7.66 7.62 2.71
C ALA A 37 6.24 8.09 2.34
N LYS A 38 5.84 7.88 1.07
CA LYS A 38 4.48 8.08 0.58
C LYS A 38 3.88 6.75 0.18
N GLN A 39 2.94 6.27 0.96
CA GLN A 39 2.24 5.02 0.69
C GLN A 39 1.49 5.08 -0.66
N SER A 40 1.47 3.95 -1.36
CA SER A 40 0.70 3.79 -2.60
C SER A 40 -0.81 3.98 -2.35
N ASP A 41 -1.55 4.41 -3.37
CA ASP A 41 -3.01 4.47 -3.26
C ASP A 41 -3.55 3.02 -3.23
N PRO A 42 -4.25 2.62 -2.14
CA PRO A 42 -4.66 1.23 -1.95
C PRO A 42 -5.65 0.75 -3.02
N THR A 43 -6.45 1.66 -3.61
CA THR A 43 -7.38 1.31 -4.69
C THR A 43 -6.60 1.00 -5.97
N ILE A 44 -5.56 1.77 -6.28
CA ILE A 44 -4.72 1.56 -7.48
C ILE A 44 -3.87 0.30 -7.32
N LEU A 45 -3.20 0.13 -6.18
CA LEU A 45 -2.42 -1.08 -5.89
C LEU A 45 -3.30 -2.34 -5.95
N GLY A 46 -4.49 -2.29 -5.34
CA GLY A 46 -5.45 -3.39 -5.41
C GLY A 46 -5.96 -3.68 -6.83
N MET A 47 -6.01 -2.68 -7.72
CA MET A 47 -6.36 -2.87 -9.14
C MET A 47 -5.21 -3.56 -9.89
N GLN A 48 -3.97 -3.12 -9.69
CA GLN A 48 -2.78 -3.72 -10.31
C GLN A 48 -2.58 -5.17 -9.87
N LEU A 49 -2.67 -5.46 -8.57
CA LEU A 49 -2.53 -6.82 -8.04
C LEU A 49 -3.60 -7.76 -8.60
N ARG A 50 -4.84 -7.29 -8.80
CA ARG A 50 -5.91 -8.10 -9.43
C ARG A 50 -5.61 -8.39 -10.89
N ASN A 51 -5.10 -7.40 -11.63
CA ASN A 51 -4.72 -7.58 -13.03
C ASN A 51 -3.56 -8.59 -13.17
N ASP A 52 -2.59 -8.54 -12.26
CA ASP A 52 -1.42 -9.43 -12.28
C ASP A 52 -1.73 -10.84 -11.80
N ALA A 53 -2.56 -10.98 -10.76
CA ALA A 53 -2.91 -12.27 -10.16
C ALA A 53 -3.79 -13.15 -11.05
N LYS A 54 -4.41 -12.59 -12.10
CA LYS A 54 -5.27 -13.23 -13.14
C LYS A 54 -6.47 -14.07 -12.67
N ASP A 55 -6.52 -14.53 -11.42
CA ASP A 55 -7.63 -15.28 -10.83
C ASP A 55 -7.46 -15.35 -9.29
N VAL A 56 -7.99 -14.37 -8.56
CA VAL A 56 -8.35 -14.56 -7.14
C VAL A 56 -9.64 -13.78 -6.82
N ILE A 57 -10.66 -14.55 -6.46
CA ILE A 57 -11.96 -14.24 -5.85
C ILE A 57 -12.24 -12.75 -5.59
N THR A 58 -13.28 -12.28 -6.26
CA THR A 58 -13.91 -10.96 -6.18
C THR A 58 -14.44 -10.65 -4.77
N SER A 59 -13.59 -10.16 -3.88
CA SER A 59 -14.08 -9.29 -2.80
C SER A 59 -14.31 -7.89 -3.38
N ASP A 60 -15.41 -7.25 -2.95
CA ASP A 60 -15.75 -5.88 -3.35
C ASP A 60 -14.52 -4.98 -3.16
N ALA A 61 -14.03 -4.41 -4.26
CA ALA A 61 -12.88 -3.54 -4.20
C ALA A 61 -13.30 -2.23 -3.51
N PRO A 62 -12.61 -1.78 -2.45
CA PRO A 62 -12.93 -0.51 -1.83
C PRO A 62 -12.73 0.62 -2.84
N VAL A 63 -13.86 1.22 -3.25
CA VAL A 63 -13.87 2.40 -4.14
C VAL A 63 -13.65 3.63 -3.28
N LYS A 64 -12.54 4.33 -3.52
CA LYS A 64 -12.28 5.63 -2.91
C LYS A 64 -13.35 6.63 -3.35
N LYS A 65 -14.08 7.19 -2.39
CA LYS A 65 -15.01 8.30 -2.62
C LYS A 65 -14.29 9.62 -2.38
N LEU A 66 -14.41 10.55 -3.32
CA LEU A 66 -13.85 11.88 -3.22
C LEU A 66 -14.97 12.88 -2.91
N ASP A 67 -14.99 13.40 -1.68
CA ASP A 67 -15.92 14.47 -1.30
C ASP A 67 -15.48 15.81 -1.90
N ARG A 68 -16.44 16.62 -2.36
CA ARG A 68 -16.19 17.95 -2.97
C ARG A 68 -15.13 17.93 -4.08
N ALA A 69 -15.32 17.03 -5.06
CA ALA A 69 -14.44 16.90 -6.21
C ALA A 69 -14.21 18.22 -6.98
N ASP A 70 -15.19 19.13 -6.95
CA ASP A 70 -15.10 20.49 -7.50
C ASP A 70 -13.97 21.33 -6.88
N LYS A 71 -13.61 21.04 -5.62
CA LYS A 71 -12.56 21.75 -4.88
C LYS A 71 -11.25 20.96 -4.80
N ASN A 72 -11.28 19.68 -5.16
CA ASN A 72 -10.18 18.74 -4.97
C ASN A 72 -9.62 18.25 -6.33
N THR A 73 -9.44 19.16 -7.28
CA THR A 73 -8.94 18.86 -8.63
C THR A 73 -7.57 18.18 -8.64
N ARG A 74 -6.69 18.53 -7.68
CA ARG A 74 -5.36 17.91 -7.54
C ARG A 74 -5.42 16.41 -7.31
N GLU A 75 -6.39 15.93 -6.54
CA GLU A 75 -6.53 14.50 -6.25
C GLU A 75 -7.00 13.72 -7.49
N ILE A 76 -7.82 14.37 -8.32
CA ILE A 76 -8.25 13.83 -9.61
C ILE A 76 -7.06 13.75 -10.56
N GLU A 77 -6.27 14.82 -10.70
CA GLU A 77 -5.07 14.83 -11.52
C GLU A 77 -4.07 13.75 -11.10
N GLN A 78 -3.83 13.62 -9.80
CA GLN A 78 -2.95 12.59 -9.26
C GLN A 78 -3.46 11.18 -9.56
N TRP A 79 -4.76 10.93 -9.42
CA TRP A 79 -5.35 9.64 -9.79
C TRP A 79 -5.16 9.35 -11.28
N VAL A 80 -5.43 10.32 -12.16
CA VAL A 80 -5.23 10.19 -13.62
C VAL A 80 -3.78 9.87 -13.97
N THR A 81 -2.82 10.50 -13.31
CA THR A 81 -1.39 10.21 -13.51
C THR A 81 -1.05 8.78 -13.07
N ASN A 82 -1.62 8.31 -11.96
CA ASN A 82 -1.27 7.02 -11.38
C ASN A 82 -1.91 5.80 -12.10
N ILE A 83 -3.02 6.00 -12.83
CA ILE A 83 -3.65 4.93 -13.62
C ILE A 83 -3.17 4.86 -15.08
N LYS A 84 -2.44 5.87 -15.56
CA LYS A 84 -1.81 5.87 -16.88
C LYS A 84 -0.57 4.99 -16.90
#